data_AF-A0A316YN56-F1
#
_entry.id   AF-A0A316YN56-F1
#
_cell.length_a   1.000
_cell.length_b   1.000
_cell.length_c   1.000
_cell.angle_alpha   90.00
_cell.angle_beta   90.00
_cell.angle_gamma   90.00
#
_symmetry.space_group_name_H-M   'P 1'
#
loop_
_entity.id
_entity.type
_entity.pdbx_description
1 polymer ?
#
loop_
_entity_poly.entity_id
_entity_poly.type
_entity_poly.pdbx_seq_one_letter_code
_entity_poly.pdbx_strand_id
1 'polypeptide(L)' 'MDSLVNRANTVPQRQRIYQADTRPVYQRLPRSRLYMGLFMSLFTVGMVGTVGGFYNMAKGKKQD' A
#
# COMPACT_ATOMS: atom_id res chain seq x y z
N MET A 1 -12.93 -30.90 -0.31
CA MET A 1 -11.59 -31.16 -0.88
C MET A 1 -11.48 -30.84 -2.38
N ASP A 2 -12.61 -30.78 -3.10
CA ASP A 2 -12.64 -30.63 -4.57
C ASP A 2 -12.19 -29.25 -5.12
N SER A 3 -12.36 -28.17 -4.34
CA SER A 3 -12.08 -26.80 -4.78
C SER A 3 -10.59 -26.43 -4.90
N LEU A 4 -9.69 -27.21 -4.29
CA LEU A 4 -8.24 -27.04 -4.40
C LEU A 4 -7.66 -27.83 -5.58
N VAL A 5 -8.27 -28.96 -5.93
CA VAL A 5 -7.80 -29.85 -6.99
C VAL A 5 -8.18 -29.31 -8.38
N ASN A 6 -9.37 -28.71 -8.51
CA ASN A 6 -9.88 -28.16 -9.78
C ASN A 6 -9.63 -26.66 -9.99
N ARG A 7 -8.78 -26.02 -9.18
CA ARG A 7 -8.48 -24.58 -9.33
C ARG A 7 -7.52 -24.36 -10.49
N ALA A 8 -7.93 -23.58 -11.49
CA ALA A 8 -7.06 -23.19 -12.60
C ALA A 8 -5.77 -22.52 -12.10
N ASN A 9 -4.62 -22.99 -12.59
CA ASN A 9 -3.33 -22.41 -12.27
C ASN A 9 -3.15 -21.07 -13.01
N THR A 10 -3.23 -19.97 -12.27
CA THR A 10 -3.04 -18.60 -12.80
C THR A 10 -1.62 -18.07 -12.62
N VAL A 11 -0.69 -18.88 -12.10
CA VAL A 11 0.70 -18.45 -11.84
C VAL A 11 1.43 -18.04 -13.12
N PRO A 12 1.41 -18.81 -14.23
CA PRO A 12 2.11 -18.42 -15.46
C PRO A 12 1.59 -17.10 -16.04
N GLN A 13 0.28 -16.86 -15.95
CA GLN A 13 -0.33 -15.61 -16.39
C GLN A 13 0.19 -14.42 -15.56
N ARG A 14 0.27 -14.58 -14.24
CA ARG A 14 0.81 -13.54 -13.34
C ARG A 14 2.30 -13.30 -13.60
N GLN A 15 3.08 -14.35 -13.81
CA GLN A 15 4.51 -14.23 -14.13
C GLN A 15 4.72 -13.40 -15.40
N ARG A 16 3.96 -13.67 -16.48
CA ARG A 16 4.01 -12.88 -17.71
C ARG A 16 3.68 -11.40 -17.45
N ILE A 17 2.63 -11.11 -16.66
CA ILE A 17 2.26 -9.73 -16.30
C ILE A 17 3.38 -9.03 -15.53
N TYR A 18 3.97 -9.69 -14.53
CA TYR A 18 5.06 -9.11 -13.73
C TYR A 18 6.36 -8.94 -14.51
N GLN A 19 6.66 -9.83 -15.46
CA GLN A 19 7.88 -9.80 -16.26
C GLN A 19 7.78 -8.83 -17.44
N ALA A 20 6.58 -8.59 -17.98
CA ALA A 20 6.35 -7.66 -19.08
C ALA A 20 6.45 -6.18 -18.66
N ASP A 21 6.41 -5.89 -17.35
CA ASP A 21 6.39 -4.52 -16.83
C ASP A 21 7.71 -4.14 -16.17
N THR A 22 8.32 -3.05 -16.65
CA THR A 22 9.60 -2.52 -16.18
C THR A 22 9.47 -1.60 -14.97
N ARG A 23 8.25 -1.21 -14.58
CA ARG A 23 8.00 -0.39 -13.38
C ARG A 23 8.51 -1.08 -12.12
N PRO A 24 8.69 -0.36 -11.00
CA PRO A 24 9.00 -0.97 -9.73
C PRO A 24 7.97 -2.04 -9.35
N VAL A 25 8.43 -3.14 -8.72
CA VAL A 25 7.61 -4.34 -8.45
C VAL A 25 6.29 -4.01 -7.73
N TYR A 26 6.31 -3.06 -6.80
CA TYR A 26 5.14 -2.63 -6.03
C TYR A 26 4.10 -1.84 -6.85
N GLN A 27 4.40 -1.48 -8.10
CA GLN A 27 3.50 -0.75 -9.01
C GLN A 27 3.03 -1.56 -10.22
N ARG A 28 3.49 -2.81 -10.38
CA ARG A 28 3.27 -3.56 -11.63
C ARG A 28 1.82 -4.01 -11.82
N LEU A 29 1.09 -4.22 -10.73
CA LEU A 29 -0.30 -4.68 -10.82
C LEU A 29 -1.27 -3.55 -11.18
N PRO A 30 -2.36 -3.82 -11.92
CA PRO A 30 -3.37 -2.80 -12.24
C PRO A 30 -3.95 -2.11 -11.00
N ARG A 31 -4.18 -2.85 -9.92
CA ARG A 31 -4.70 -2.31 -8.65
C ARG A 31 -3.65 -1.71 -7.73
N SER A 32 -2.37 -1.80 -8.07
CA SER A 32 -1.28 -1.27 -7.23
C SER A 32 -1.41 0.24 -7.01
N ARG A 33 -1.88 1.00 -8.01
CA ARG A 33 -2.08 2.45 -7.90
C ARG A 33 -3.10 2.81 -6.82
N LEU A 34 -4.19 2.04 -6.72
CA LEU A 34 -5.22 2.26 -5.70
C LEU A 34 -4.65 1.98 -4.30
N TYR A 35 -3.97 0.85 -4.12
CA TYR A 35 -3.37 0.49 -2.83
C TYR A 35 -2.27 1.44 -2.40
N MET A 36 -1.39 1.83 -3.33
CA MET A 36 -0.32 2.81 -3.06
C MET A 36 -0.89 4.19 -2.76
N GLY A 37 -1.92 4.64 -3.48
CA GLY A 37 -2.59 5.91 -3.22
C GLY A 37 -3.21 5.94 -1.82
N LEU A 38 -3.92 4.88 -1.42
CA LEU A 38 -4.49 4.75 -0.09
C LEU A 38 -3.42 4.68 1.01
N PHE A 39 -2.34 3.93 0.78
CA PHE A 39 -1.23 3.86 1.73
C PHE A 39 -0.58 5.24 1.92
N MET A 40 -0.26 5.92 0.82
CA MET A 40 0.39 7.23 0.86
C MET A 40 -0.48 8.29 1.51
N SER A 41 -1.80 8.26 1.31
CA SER A 41 -2.70 9.22 1.95
C SER A 41 -2.75 9.03 3.47
N LEU A 42 -2.97 7.80 3.93
CA LEU A 42 -3.00 7.47 5.36
C LEU A 42 -1.66 7.76 6.03
N PHE A 43 -0.56 7.38 5.39
CA PHE A 43 0.78 7.64 5.88
C PHE A 43 1.04 9.14 6.02
N THR A 44 0.70 9.94 5.00
CA THR A 44 0.91 11.39 5.03
C THR A 44 0.10 12.06 6.13
N VAL A 45 -1.19 11.71 6.26
CA VAL A 45 -2.04 12.24 7.33
C VAL A 45 -1.50 11.86 8.71
N GLY A 46 -1.09 10.60 8.90
CA GLY A 46 -0.46 10.13 10.13
C GLY A 46 0.80 10.91 10.47
N MET A 47 1.71 11.09 9.51
CA MET A 47 2.96 11.83 9.71
C MET A 47 2.72 13.30 10.05
N VAL A 48 1.79 13.98 9.36
CA VAL A 48 1.41 15.36 9.68
C VAL A 48 0.84 15.46 11.09
N GLY A 49 -0.04 14.53 11.48
CA GLY A 49 -0.60 14.46 12.82
C GLY A 49 0.48 14.25 13.89
N THR A 50 1.42 13.32 13.67
CA THR A 50 2.54 13.06 14.58
C THR A 50 3.45 14.27 14.73
N VAL A 51 3.85 14.92 13.62
CA VAL A 51 4.69 16.11 13.65
C VAL A 51 3.97 17.28 14.35
N GLY A 52 2.67 17.47 14.08
CA GLY A 52 1.85 18.45 14.78
C GLY A 52 1.75 18.17 16.29
N GLY A 53 1.62 16.91 16.68
CA GLY A 53 1.66 16.47 18.07
C GLY A 53 3.00 16.80 18.75
N PHE A 54 4.13 16.49 18.10
CA PHE A 54 5.46 16.87 18.59
C PHE A 54 5.63 18.37 18.74
N TYR A 55 5.14 19.16 17.78
CA TYR A 55 5.18 20.61 17.87
C TYR A 55 4.38 21.15 19.06
N ASN A 56 3.19 20.61 19.31
CA ASN A 56 2.36 21.01 20.45
C ASN A 56 2.99 20.60 21.79
N MET A 57 3.56 19.40 21.88
CA MET A 57 4.32 18.93 23.05
C MET A 57 5.53 19.83 23.33
N ALA A 58 6.31 20.18 22.31
CA ALA A 58 7.47 21.07 22.44
C ALA A 58 7.06 22.48 22.91
N LYS A 59 5.87 22.95 22.54
CA LYS A 59 5.31 24.23 23.00
C LYS A 59 4.56 24.15 24.34
N GLY A 60 4.45 22.97 24.94
CA GLY A 60 3.72 22.76 26.18
C GLY A 60 2.21 22.99 26.07
N LYS A 61 1.64 22.94 24.85
CA LYS A 61 0.19 23.10 24.66
C LYS A 61 -0.51 21.83 25.16
N LYS A 62 -1.37 21.96 26.17
CA LYS A 62 -2.27 20.88 26.60
C LYS A 62 -3.35 20.67 25.53
N GLN A 63 -3.68 19.41 25.27
CA GLN A 63 -4.96 19.09 24.63
C GLN A 63 -6.00 19.20 25.74
N ASP A 64 -6.77 20.28 25.72
CA ASP A 64 -7.93 20.48 26.58
C ASP A 64 -9.06 19.50 26.20
#